data_AF-A0A4Z0QIQ6-F1
#
_entry.id   AF-A0A4Z0QIQ6-F1
#
_cell.length_a   1.000
_cell.length_b   1.000
_cell.length_c   1.000
_cell.angle_alpha   90.00
_cell.angle_beta   90.00
_cell.angle_gamma   90.00
#
_symmetry.space_group_name_H-M   'P 1'
#
loop_
_entity.id
_entity.type
_entity.pdbx_description
1 polymer ?
#
loop_
_entity_poly.entity_id
_entity_poly.type
_entity_poly.pdbx_seq_one_letter_code
_entity_poly.pdbx_strand_id
1 'polypeptide(L)'
;MLYSSYRAAGYWLLGLLAACSPDPADTSLQRQDAPPAAAPVASPAAPASATSDSLAAYVWESDVCRYTGRYRPGSFSQAQLAGTWHVLYNDVWLNYYNPLPHQPATLAKMSLDSLDDHYHRAHRYLENLAVVPRPVWQQLKQARLRELEQEYQITRLAMQAFTQPEVLLTGSPDCLPLVQGLATHNDSLTRRDWHRFIENHKTQNASPEQYMARYLDRAADANWLTYAKIDLLTYGWFNCANQKTARPEPTETLYRQFDQLFVQVESACDDVD
;
A
#
# COMPACT_ATOMS: atom_id res chain seq x y z
N MET A 1 -11.87 -34.16 9.60
CA MET A 1 -11.43 -35.31 10.42
C MET A 1 -10.34 -34.82 11.37
N LEU A 2 -10.54 -35.07 12.67
CA LEU A 2 -9.68 -34.70 13.80
C LEU A 2 -8.44 -35.62 13.90
N TYR A 3 -7.30 -35.07 14.35
CA TYR A 3 -6.22 -35.65 15.18
C TYR A 3 -5.17 -34.52 15.34
N SER A 4 -4.96 -33.83 16.48
CA SER A 4 -4.33 -34.24 17.75
C SER A 4 -3.09 -35.11 17.53
N SER A 5 -1.86 -34.81 17.99
CA SER A 5 -1.47 -34.64 19.40
C SER A 5 0.01 -34.21 19.55
N TYR A 6 0.32 -33.71 20.76
CA TYR A 6 1.57 -33.18 21.33
C TYR A 6 2.73 -34.18 21.62
N ARG A 7 3.88 -33.58 22.04
CA ARG A 7 4.99 -34.02 22.96
C ARG A 7 6.30 -34.48 22.26
N ALA A 8 7.52 -34.24 22.78
CA ALA A 8 8.04 -33.59 24.00
C ALA A 8 9.59 -33.41 23.96
N ALA A 9 10.09 -32.64 24.93
CA ALA A 9 11.41 -32.70 25.62
C ALA A 9 12.67 -32.26 24.84
N GLY A 10 13.61 -31.47 25.36
CA GLY A 10 13.90 -31.04 26.72
C GLY A 10 15.35 -31.36 27.08
N TYR A 11 16.22 -30.36 27.27
CA TYR A 11 17.52 -30.51 27.93
C TYR A 11 17.86 -29.28 28.79
N TRP A 12 17.92 -29.55 30.10
CA TRP A 12 18.79 -29.09 31.19
C TRP A 12 19.83 -27.98 30.89
N LEU A 13 19.83 -26.82 31.58
CA LEU A 13 20.17 -26.46 32.99
C LEU A 13 21.66 -26.09 33.22
N LEU A 14 21.90 -24.85 33.66
CA LEU A 14 22.63 -24.42 34.88
C LEU A 14 23.66 -23.27 34.73
N GLY A 15 23.53 -22.31 35.66
CA GLY A 15 24.59 -21.44 36.20
C GLY A 15 24.56 -20.01 35.66
N LEU A 16 24.59 -18.93 36.44
CA LEU A 16 24.89 -18.73 37.85
C LEU A 16 24.24 -17.42 38.33
N LEU A 17 23.96 -17.41 39.64
CA LEU A 17 23.42 -16.32 40.43
C LEU A 17 24.44 -15.19 40.62
N ALA A 18 23.97 -13.94 40.63
CA ALA A 18 24.47 -12.91 41.52
C ALA A 18 23.33 -11.91 41.82
N ALA A 19 22.87 -11.93 43.06
CA ALA A 19 21.97 -10.95 43.65
C ALA A 19 22.78 -9.78 44.23
N CYS A 20 22.21 -8.57 44.22
CA CYS A 20 22.28 -7.65 45.36
C CYS A 20 21.24 -6.52 45.20
N SER A 21 20.72 -6.12 46.35
CA SER A 21 19.43 -5.50 46.66
C SER A 21 19.29 -4.00 46.34
N PRO A 22 18.07 -3.46 46.36
CA PRO A 22 17.78 -2.02 46.25
C PRO A 22 17.77 -1.35 47.64
N ASP A 23 18.09 -0.06 47.69
CA ASP A 23 17.84 0.79 48.86
C ASP A 23 17.91 2.29 48.48
N PRO A 24 17.44 3.24 49.32
CA PRO A 24 16.14 3.87 49.12
C PRO A 24 16.21 5.40 48.90
N ALA A 25 15.01 5.99 48.84
CA ALA A 25 14.68 7.40 48.59
C ALA A 25 15.57 8.44 49.30
N ASP A 26 15.85 9.53 48.58
CA ASP A 26 16.26 10.80 49.19
C ASP A 26 15.26 11.91 48.82
N THR A 27 14.75 12.53 49.87
CA THR A 27 13.78 13.61 49.88
C THR A 27 14.55 14.87 50.25
N SER A 28 14.86 15.73 49.27
CA SER A 28 15.32 17.10 49.56
C SER A 28 14.29 18.11 49.08
N LEU A 29 13.49 18.57 50.05
CA LEU A 29 12.71 19.79 49.98
C LEU A 29 13.65 20.98 49.91
N GLN A 30 13.81 21.58 48.72
CA GLN A 30 14.33 22.93 48.60
C GLN A 30 13.17 23.93 48.58
N ARG A 31 13.14 24.73 49.64
CA ARG A 31 12.37 25.96 49.81
C ARG A 31 12.82 26.94 48.71
N GLN A 32 11.93 27.30 47.80
CA GLN A 32 12.10 28.46 46.94
C GLN A 32 11.18 29.57 47.44
N ASP A 33 11.79 30.72 47.71
CA ASP A 33 11.14 31.94 48.15
C ASP A 33 10.11 32.43 47.14
N ALA A 34 9.03 32.99 47.67
CA ALA A 34 7.88 33.48 46.92
C ALA A 34 8.28 34.66 45.99
N PRO A 35 7.91 34.62 44.69
CA PRO A 35 7.94 35.79 43.83
C PRO A 35 6.81 36.77 44.21
N PRO A 36 7.00 38.09 44.01
CA PRO A 36 5.99 39.09 44.29
C PRO A 36 4.74 38.92 43.42
N ALA A 37 3.58 39.28 43.99
CA ALA A 37 2.25 39.12 43.42
C ALA A 37 2.16 39.64 41.97
N ALA A 38 1.79 38.74 41.06
CA ALA A 38 1.42 39.08 39.70
C ALA A 38 0.11 39.89 39.69
N ALA A 39 0.12 40.99 38.94
CA ALA A 39 -1.08 41.75 38.59
C ALA A 39 -2.11 40.84 37.89
N PRO A 40 -3.42 41.12 37.98
CA PRO A 40 -4.45 40.28 37.37
C PRO A 40 -4.27 40.25 35.85
N VAL A 41 -3.84 39.10 35.33
CA VAL A 41 -3.86 38.80 33.91
C VAL A 41 -5.33 38.69 33.51
N ALA A 42 -5.80 39.63 32.71
CA ALA A 42 -7.13 39.57 32.12
C ALA A 42 -7.27 38.25 31.36
N SER A 43 -8.33 37.49 31.69
CA SER A 43 -8.70 36.29 30.97
C SER A 43 -8.76 36.57 29.46
N PRO A 44 -8.16 35.73 28.60
CA PRO A 44 -8.40 35.84 27.18
C PRO A 44 -9.91 35.67 26.94
N ALA A 45 -10.50 36.65 26.28
CA ALA A 45 -11.90 36.61 25.88
C ALA A 45 -12.17 35.30 25.13
N ALA A 46 -13.29 34.64 25.45
CA ALA A 46 -13.76 33.47 24.72
C ALA A 46 -13.82 33.80 23.22
N PRO A 47 -13.38 32.89 22.33
CA PRO A 47 -13.39 33.17 20.90
C PRO A 47 -14.83 33.37 20.45
N ALA A 48 -15.10 34.55 19.89
CA ALA A 48 -16.38 34.90 19.32
C ALA A 48 -16.77 33.86 18.25
N SER A 49 -18.02 33.42 18.32
CA SER A 49 -18.64 32.55 17.33
C SER A 49 -18.49 33.15 15.94
N ALA A 50 -17.62 32.55 15.12
CA ALA A 50 -17.41 32.95 13.73
C ALA A 50 -18.75 32.86 12.96
N THR A 51 -19.22 33.98 12.42
CA THR A 51 -20.34 34.03 11.46
C THR A 51 -19.94 33.36 10.15
N SER A 52 -20.89 32.73 9.43
CA SER A 52 -20.62 31.90 8.24
C SER A 52 -19.85 32.61 7.13
N ASP A 53 -19.89 33.95 7.07
CA ASP A 53 -19.14 34.79 6.12
C ASP A 53 -17.61 34.80 6.32
N SER A 54 -17.11 34.20 7.40
CA SER A 54 -15.67 34.14 7.70
C SER A 54 -15.01 32.78 7.41
N LEU A 55 -15.78 31.79 6.91
CA LEU A 55 -15.25 30.45 6.63
C LEU A 55 -14.60 30.38 5.24
N ALA A 56 -13.39 29.84 5.20
CA ALA A 56 -12.71 29.51 3.95
C ALA A 56 -13.34 28.25 3.32
N ALA A 57 -13.18 28.09 2.00
CA ALA A 57 -13.68 26.93 1.27
C ALA A 57 -12.54 26.10 0.68
N TYR A 58 -12.71 24.79 0.67
CA TYR A 58 -11.87 23.84 -0.07
C TYR A 58 -12.80 22.95 -0.88
N VAL A 59 -12.40 22.67 -2.11
CA VAL A 59 -13.20 21.87 -3.06
C VAL A 59 -12.38 20.64 -3.41
N TRP A 60 -13.04 19.49 -3.42
CA TRP A 60 -12.47 18.22 -3.87
C TRP A 60 -13.50 17.41 -4.63
N GLU A 61 -13.03 16.42 -5.36
CA GLU A 61 -13.85 15.60 -6.24
C GLU A 61 -13.59 14.13 -5.94
N SER A 62 -14.66 13.34 -5.97
CA SER A 62 -14.63 11.89 -6.21
C SER A 62 -15.20 11.60 -7.61
N ASP A 63 -15.28 10.33 -7.98
CA ASP A 63 -15.59 9.88 -9.35
C ASP A 63 -16.89 10.49 -9.91
N VAL A 64 -17.90 10.69 -9.06
CA VAL A 64 -19.23 11.19 -9.46
C VAL A 64 -19.70 12.40 -8.64
N CYS A 65 -18.89 12.88 -7.70
CA CYS A 65 -19.30 13.95 -6.79
C CYS A 65 -18.24 15.04 -6.67
N ARG A 66 -18.71 16.28 -6.68
CA ARG A 66 -17.93 17.45 -6.31
C ARG A 66 -18.36 17.93 -4.92
N TYR A 67 -17.41 18.07 -4.02
CA TYR A 67 -17.63 18.47 -2.64
C TYR A 67 -17.07 19.87 -2.38
N THR A 68 -17.76 20.64 -1.54
CA THR A 68 -17.27 21.91 -1.02
C THR A 68 -17.34 21.90 0.50
N GLY A 69 -16.17 21.91 1.14
CA GLY A 69 -16.04 21.98 2.59
C GLY A 69 -15.71 23.38 3.06
N ARG A 70 -16.47 23.89 4.03
CA ARG A 70 -16.23 25.17 4.71
C ARG A 70 -15.43 24.94 5.99
N TYR A 71 -14.31 25.63 6.18
CA TYR A 71 -13.43 25.46 7.35
C TYR A 71 -13.01 26.81 7.96
N ARG A 72 -12.64 26.78 9.24
CA ARG A 72 -12.17 27.99 9.95
C ARG A 72 -10.78 28.36 9.45
N PRO A 73 -10.54 29.60 9.00
CA PRO A 73 -9.20 30.07 8.64
C PRO A 73 -8.19 29.80 9.77
N GLY A 74 -6.98 29.41 9.40
CA GLY A 74 -5.90 29.08 10.34
C GLY A 74 -5.99 27.69 10.99
N SER A 75 -7.08 26.93 10.80
CA SER A 75 -7.15 25.54 11.31
C SER A 75 -6.24 24.60 10.53
N PHE A 76 -6.30 24.67 9.20
CA PHE A 76 -5.47 23.90 8.27
C PHE A 76 -5.13 24.76 7.05
N SER A 77 -4.00 24.49 6.42
CA SER A 77 -3.69 25.09 5.12
C SER A 77 -4.41 24.36 3.99
N GLN A 78 -4.62 25.04 2.86
CA GLN A 78 -5.17 24.39 1.66
C GLN A 78 -4.29 23.21 1.21
N ALA A 79 -2.97 23.32 1.32
CA ALA A 79 -2.04 22.23 1.02
C ALA A 79 -2.24 21.01 1.93
N GLN A 80 -2.55 21.21 3.21
CA GLN A 80 -2.85 20.12 4.15
C GLN A 80 -4.15 19.40 3.82
N LEU A 81 -5.20 20.15 3.46
CA LEU A 81 -6.48 19.58 3.07
C LEU A 81 -6.36 18.80 1.75
N ALA A 82 -5.66 19.37 0.77
CA ALA A 82 -5.38 18.72 -0.51
C ALA A 82 -4.55 17.45 -0.33
N GLY A 83 -3.40 17.52 0.35
CA GLY A 83 -2.57 16.33 0.55
C GLY A 83 -3.25 15.24 1.38
N THR A 84 -4.08 15.60 2.36
CA THR A 84 -4.92 14.61 3.06
C THR A 84 -5.92 13.95 2.11
N TRP A 85 -6.60 14.72 1.25
CA TRP A 85 -7.52 14.16 0.25
C TRP A 85 -6.79 13.23 -0.72
N HIS A 86 -5.62 13.62 -1.25
CA HIS A 86 -4.84 12.78 -2.16
C HIS A 86 -4.42 11.44 -1.54
N VAL A 87 -4.00 11.45 -0.27
CA VAL A 87 -3.63 10.24 0.46
C VAL A 87 -4.85 9.35 0.78
N LEU A 88 -6.02 9.98 1.00
CA LEU A 88 -7.27 9.29 1.29
C LEU A 88 -7.89 8.67 0.04
N TYR A 89 -8.10 9.47 -1.01
CA TYR A 89 -8.85 9.11 -2.21
C TYR A 89 -8.11 8.16 -3.14
N ASN A 90 -6.80 7.96 -2.92
CA ASN A 90 -5.93 7.17 -3.79
C ASN A 90 -5.91 7.72 -5.23
N ASP A 91 -5.35 8.92 -5.38
CA ASP A 91 -5.26 9.66 -6.64
C ASP A 91 -4.72 8.81 -7.81
N VAL A 92 -5.17 9.09 -9.02
CA VAL A 92 -4.71 8.48 -10.28
C VAL A 92 -3.20 8.60 -10.51
N TRP A 93 -2.52 9.54 -9.84
CA TRP A 93 -1.06 9.61 -9.83
C TRP A 93 -0.37 8.52 -9.00
N LEU A 94 -1.11 7.89 -8.09
CA LEU A 94 -0.71 6.69 -7.34
C LEU A 94 -1.19 5.41 -8.02
N ASN A 95 -2.08 5.51 -9.02
CA ASN A 95 -2.57 4.34 -9.74
C ASN A 95 -1.45 3.67 -10.56
N TYR A 96 -1.10 2.48 -10.11
CA TYR A 96 -0.72 1.29 -10.87
C TYR A 96 -0.11 1.53 -12.26
N TYR A 97 1.13 2.03 -12.30
CA TYR A 97 1.98 1.84 -13.46
C TYR A 97 2.41 0.36 -13.52
N ASN A 98 1.75 -0.41 -14.37
CA ASN A 98 2.14 -1.80 -14.63
C ASN A 98 2.79 -1.92 -16.03
N PRO A 99 4.14 -1.94 -16.09
CA PRO A 99 4.88 -2.12 -17.34
C PRO A 99 4.93 -3.59 -17.80
N LEU A 100 4.30 -4.54 -17.10
CA LEU A 100 4.40 -5.94 -17.43
C LEU A 100 3.70 -6.24 -18.77
N PRO A 101 4.30 -7.10 -19.60
CA PRO A 101 3.84 -7.37 -20.94
C PRO A 101 2.62 -8.30 -20.87
N HIS A 102 1.60 -8.00 -21.67
CA HIS A 102 0.42 -8.85 -21.86
C HIS A 102 0.49 -9.67 -23.15
N GLN A 103 1.46 -9.37 -24.02
CA GLN A 103 1.70 -10.07 -25.29
C GLN A 103 3.15 -9.90 -25.75
N PRO A 104 3.67 -10.80 -26.61
CA PRO A 104 5.08 -10.74 -27.05
C PRO A 104 5.51 -9.38 -27.61
N ALA A 105 4.65 -8.72 -28.40
CA ALA A 105 4.92 -7.41 -28.99
C ALA A 105 5.17 -6.29 -27.96
N THR A 106 4.77 -6.48 -26.70
CA THR A 106 4.95 -5.49 -25.62
C THR A 106 6.21 -5.70 -24.79
N LEU A 107 6.93 -6.82 -24.97
CA LEU A 107 8.17 -7.10 -24.24
C LEU A 107 9.24 -6.02 -24.48
N ALA A 108 9.38 -5.57 -25.73
CA ALA A 108 10.36 -4.55 -26.10
C ALA A 108 10.06 -3.15 -25.50
N LYS A 109 8.86 -2.95 -24.94
CA LYS A 109 8.48 -1.69 -24.29
C LYS A 109 8.78 -1.68 -22.79
N MET A 110 9.19 -2.81 -22.21
CA MET A 110 9.59 -2.88 -20.81
C MET A 110 10.88 -2.10 -20.60
N SER A 111 10.88 -1.20 -19.62
CA SER A 111 12.05 -0.43 -19.22
C SER A 111 12.11 -0.36 -17.70
N LEU A 112 13.15 -0.95 -17.11
CA LEU A 112 13.42 -0.84 -15.67
C LEU A 112 13.67 0.63 -15.30
N ASP A 113 14.42 1.37 -16.11
CA ASP A 113 14.64 2.81 -15.89
C ASP A 113 13.32 3.59 -15.82
N SER A 114 12.36 3.28 -16.71
CA SER A 114 11.03 3.93 -16.67
C SER A 114 10.23 3.56 -15.42
N LEU A 115 10.36 2.33 -14.91
CA LEU A 115 9.76 1.91 -13.64
C LEU A 115 10.41 2.66 -12.46
N ASP A 116 11.74 2.69 -12.41
CA ASP A 116 12.52 3.34 -11.36
C ASP A 116 12.21 4.85 -11.31
N ASP A 117 12.17 5.50 -12.49
CA ASP A 117 11.78 6.90 -12.63
C ASP A 117 10.33 7.17 -12.17
N HIS A 118 9.40 6.28 -12.53
CA HIS A 118 8.02 6.38 -12.06
C HIS A 118 7.95 6.29 -10.54
N TYR A 119 8.58 5.27 -9.95
CA TYR A 119 8.65 5.06 -8.51
C TYR A 119 9.24 6.29 -7.80
N HIS A 120 10.38 6.81 -8.25
CA HIS A 120 11.02 7.96 -7.62
C HIS A 120 10.20 9.25 -7.74
N ARG A 121 9.42 9.43 -8.81
CA ARG A 121 8.46 10.55 -8.90
C ARG A 121 7.30 10.37 -7.94
N ALA A 122 6.66 9.20 -7.93
CA ALA A 122 5.53 8.89 -7.06
C ALA A 122 5.92 8.96 -5.57
N HIS A 123 7.08 8.40 -5.19
CA HIS A 123 7.59 8.43 -3.83
C HIS A 123 7.83 9.86 -3.36
N ARG A 124 8.56 10.67 -4.15
CA ARG A 124 8.80 12.08 -3.81
C ARG A 124 7.52 12.89 -3.76
N TYR A 125 6.56 12.62 -4.64
CA TYR A 125 5.25 13.27 -4.60
C TYR A 125 4.55 12.96 -3.27
N LEU A 126 4.36 11.68 -2.94
CA LEU A 126 3.75 11.25 -1.68
C LEU A 126 4.48 11.81 -0.47
N GLU A 127 5.81 11.69 -0.42
CA GLU A 127 6.63 12.15 0.69
C GLU A 127 6.48 13.66 0.95
N ASN A 128 6.34 14.46 -0.11
CA ASN A 128 6.20 15.91 0.00
C ASN A 128 4.75 16.40 0.21
N LEU A 129 3.74 15.52 0.15
CA LEU A 129 2.36 15.91 0.46
C LEU A 129 2.27 16.43 1.90
N ALA A 130 1.83 17.68 2.05
CA ALA A 130 1.40 18.18 3.34
C ALA A 130 0.08 17.51 3.71
N VAL A 131 0.05 16.81 4.84
CA VAL A 131 -1.20 16.25 5.38
C VAL A 131 -1.58 17.00 6.65
N VAL A 132 -2.87 17.04 6.96
CA VAL A 132 -3.36 17.54 8.24
C VAL A 132 -2.60 16.85 9.39
N PRO A 133 -2.10 17.60 10.38
CA PRO A 133 -1.22 17.06 11.43
C PRO A 133 -2.01 16.30 12.50
N ARG A 134 -2.73 15.26 12.09
CA ARG A 134 -3.40 14.29 12.97
C ARG A 134 -2.78 12.90 12.72
N PRO A 135 -2.63 12.07 13.77
CA PRO A 135 -1.99 10.76 13.65
C PRO A 135 -2.57 9.88 12.55
N VAL A 136 -3.89 9.87 12.37
CA VAL A 136 -4.59 9.08 11.35
C VAL A 136 -4.09 9.36 9.92
N TRP A 137 -3.88 10.63 9.56
CA TRP A 137 -3.45 11.02 8.21
C TRP A 137 -1.97 10.76 7.98
N GLN A 138 -1.15 10.94 9.01
CA GLN A 138 0.27 10.60 8.96
C GLN A 138 0.47 9.10 8.81
N GLN A 139 -0.30 8.28 9.53
CA GLN A 139 -0.28 6.83 9.43
C GLN A 139 -0.76 6.35 8.06
N LEU A 140 -1.83 6.96 7.52
CA LEU A 140 -2.31 6.64 6.17
C LEU A 140 -1.28 6.98 5.11
N LYS A 141 -0.63 8.16 5.19
CA LYS A 141 0.46 8.55 4.29
C LYS A 141 1.62 7.55 4.33
N GLN A 142 2.03 7.13 5.53
CA GLN A 142 3.07 6.11 5.69
C GLN A 142 2.64 4.75 5.13
N ALA A 143 1.36 4.38 5.26
CA ALA A 143 0.84 3.15 4.67
C ALA A 143 0.86 3.20 3.13
N ARG A 144 0.48 4.32 2.52
CA ARG A 144 0.58 4.54 1.07
C ARG A 144 2.03 4.48 0.56
N LEU A 145 2.98 5.05 1.30
CA LEU A 145 4.41 4.93 0.95
C LEU A 145 4.90 3.48 0.99
N ARG A 146 4.45 2.68 1.97
CA ARG A 146 4.78 1.24 2.05
C ARG A 146 4.12 0.44 0.93
N GLU A 147 2.89 0.75 0.59
CA GLU A 147 2.18 0.15 -0.55
C GLU A 147 2.96 0.41 -1.84
N LEU A 148 3.29 1.67 -2.14
CA LEU A 148 4.08 2.05 -3.32
C LEU A 148 5.42 1.31 -3.40
N GLU A 149 6.14 1.20 -2.27
CA GLU A 149 7.40 0.46 -2.20
C GLU A 149 7.20 -1.02 -2.53
N GLN A 150 6.19 -1.67 -1.93
CA GLN A 150 5.92 -3.08 -2.16
C GLN A 150 5.53 -3.35 -3.62
N GLU A 151 4.66 -2.51 -4.20
CA GLU A 151 4.27 -2.62 -5.60
C GLU A 151 5.48 -2.44 -6.54
N TYR A 152 6.34 -1.47 -6.27
CA TYR A 152 7.57 -1.26 -7.02
C TYR A 152 8.49 -2.49 -6.97
N GLN A 153 8.78 -3.02 -5.78
CA GLN A 153 9.67 -4.17 -5.62
C GLN A 153 9.14 -5.43 -6.32
N ILE A 154 7.83 -5.71 -6.20
CA ILE A 154 7.19 -6.85 -6.85
C ILE A 154 7.22 -6.68 -8.38
N THR A 155 6.88 -5.49 -8.88
CA THR A 155 6.90 -5.18 -10.31
C THR A 155 8.31 -5.30 -10.89
N ARG A 156 9.30 -4.74 -10.20
CA ARG A 156 10.70 -4.78 -10.59
C ARG A 156 11.21 -6.22 -10.66
N LEU A 157 10.90 -7.05 -9.66
CA LEU A 157 11.30 -8.45 -9.64
C LEU A 157 10.66 -9.25 -10.79
N ALA A 158 9.36 -9.02 -11.07
CA ALA A 158 8.67 -9.63 -12.20
C ALA A 158 9.28 -9.22 -13.54
N MET A 159 9.63 -7.93 -13.73
CA MET A 159 10.31 -7.45 -14.93
C MET A 159 11.69 -8.08 -15.12
N GLN A 160 12.49 -8.17 -14.06
CA GLN A 160 13.81 -8.81 -14.10
C GLN A 160 13.70 -10.28 -14.50
N ALA A 161 12.68 -10.99 -13.98
CA ALA A 161 12.46 -12.40 -14.23
C ALA A 161 12.19 -12.78 -15.70
N PHE A 162 11.80 -11.82 -16.57
CA PHE A 162 11.70 -12.09 -18.01
C PHE A 162 13.04 -12.46 -18.62
N THR A 163 14.14 -11.92 -18.09
CA THR A 163 15.51 -12.18 -18.57
C THR A 163 16.31 -13.07 -17.62
N GLN A 164 16.08 -12.97 -16.31
CA GLN A 164 16.81 -13.66 -15.24
C GLN A 164 15.80 -14.31 -14.28
N PRO A 165 15.13 -15.41 -14.65
CA PRO A 165 14.02 -15.97 -13.88
C PRO A 165 14.44 -16.52 -12.49
N GLU A 166 15.72 -16.81 -12.27
CA GLU A 166 16.26 -17.25 -10.98
C GLU A 166 16.06 -16.22 -9.86
N VAL A 167 15.89 -14.93 -10.17
CA VAL A 167 15.60 -13.88 -9.17
C VAL A 167 14.28 -14.15 -8.42
N LEU A 168 13.38 -14.95 -8.98
CA LEU A 168 12.12 -15.34 -8.33
C LEU A 168 12.36 -16.21 -7.08
N LEU A 169 13.52 -16.86 -6.96
CA LEU A 169 13.88 -17.68 -5.79
C LEU A 169 14.01 -16.86 -4.50
N THR A 170 14.33 -15.56 -4.61
CA THR A 170 14.44 -14.64 -3.48
C THR A 170 13.17 -13.82 -3.24
N GLY A 171 12.15 -14.00 -4.08
CA GLY A 171 10.90 -13.27 -4.02
C GLY A 171 9.87 -13.89 -3.06
N SER A 172 8.60 -13.90 -3.48
CA SER A 172 7.48 -14.45 -2.70
C SER A 172 7.48 -15.99 -2.72
N PRO A 173 7.86 -16.69 -1.64
CA PRO A 173 8.03 -18.15 -1.66
C PRO A 173 6.73 -18.90 -1.94
N ASP A 174 5.61 -18.39 -1.42
CA ASP A 174 4.28 -18.95 -1.67
C ASP A 174 3.85 -18.87 -3.15
N CYS A 175 4.45 -17.97 -3.94
CA CYS A 175 4.16 -17.81 -5.36
C CYS A 175 5.15 -18.58 -6.24
N LEU A 176 6.26 -19.06 -5.67
CA LEU A 176 7.28 -19.83 -6.38
C LEU A 176 6.72 -21.09 -7.09
N PRO A 177 5.75 -21.85 -6.53
CA PRO A 177 5.18 -23.00 -7.23
C PRO A 177 4.61 -22.66 -8.61
N LEU A 178 4.17 -21.42 -8.88
CA LEU A 178 3.66 -20.99 -10.19
C LEU A 178 4.76 -20.88 -11.25
N VAL A 179 6.02 -20.69 -10.85
CA VAL A 179 7.15 -20.32 -11.72
C VAL A 179 8.39 -21.19 -11.49
N GLN A 180 8.25 -22.33 -10.81
CA GLN A 180 9.38 -23.19 -10.44
C GLN A 180 10.23 -23.59 -11.65
N GLY A 181 9.58 -23.95 -12.75
CA GLY A 181 10.24 -24.29 -14.01
C GLY A 181 11.05 -23.13 -14.59
N LEU A 182 10.51 -21.91 -14.58
CA LEU A 182 11.22 -20.72 -15.02
C LEU A 182 12.43 -20.46 -14.11
N ALA A 183 12.23 -20.45 -12.80
CA ALA A 183 13.27 -20.14 -11.82
C ALA A 183 14.43 -21.15 -11.80
N THR A 184 14.20 -22.37 -12.30
CA THR A 184 15.19 -23.45 -12.39
C THR A 184 15.68 -23.71 -13.82
N HIS A 185 15.31 -22.87 -14.78
CA HIS A 185 15.67 -23.01 -16.20
C HIS A 185 15.34 -24.40 -16.76
N ASN A 186 14.18 -24.96 -16.37
CA ASN A 186 13.76 -26.30 -16.76
C ASN A 186 12.48 -26.23 -17.61
N ASP A 187 12.61 -26.50 -18.91
CA ASP A 187 11.52 -26.40 -19.88
C ASP A 187 10.35 -27.35 -19.58
N SER A 188 10.63 -28.60 -19.20
CA SER A 188 9.59 -29.58 -18.87
C SER A 188 8.78 -29.13 -17.64
N LEU A 189 9.46 -28.60 -16.62
CA LEU A 189 8.80 -28.02 -15.46
C LEU A 189 8.05 -26.74 -15.82
N THR A 190 8.59 -25.91 -16.72
CA THR A 190 7.95 -24.67 -17.17
C THR A 190 6.63 -24.97 -17.89
N ARG A 191 6.63 -25.95 -18.79
CA ARG A 191 5.40 -26.41 -19.47
C ARG A 191 4.38 -26.96 -18.49
N ARG A 192 4.82 -27.74 -17.49
CA ARG A 192 3.94 -28.25 -16.42
C ARG A 192 3.32 -27.10 -15.63
N ASP A 193 4.13 -26.14 -15.20
CA ASP A 193 3.66 -25.01 -14.39
C ASP A 193 2.70 -24.13 -15.18
N TRP A 194 3.00 -23.87 -16.45
CA TRP A 194 2.13 -23.13 -17.36
C TRP A 194 0.81 -23.84 -17.61
N HIS A 195 0.84 -25.14 -17.91
CA HIS A 195 -0.38 -25.94 -18.10
C HIS A 195 -1.27 -25.91 -16.86
N ARG A 196 -0.70 -26.12 -15.67
CA ARG A 196 -1.44 -26.06 -14.41
C ARG A 196 -2.04 -24.68 -14.17
N PHE A 197 -1.29 -23.61 -14.46
CA PHE A 197 -1.79 -22.24 -14.35
C PHE A 197 -3.03 -22.02 -15.25
N ILE A 198 -2.95 -22.46 -16.50
CA ILE A 198 -4.06 -22.37 -17.47
C ILE A 198 -5.27 -23.19 -17.03
N GLU A 199 -5.06 -24.43 -16.59
CA GLU A 199 -6.11 -25.30 -16.06
C GLU A 199 -6.87 -24.67 -14.89
N ASN A 200 -6.15 -24.02 -13.97
CA ASN A 200 -6.77 -23.31 -12.85
C ASN A 200 -7.55 -22.07 -13.32
N HIS A 201 -6.95 -21.25 -14.19
CA HIS A 201 -7.56 -20.01 -14.66
C HIS A 201 -8.78 -20.22 -15.58
N LYS A 202 -8.84 -21.32 -16.33
CA LYS A 202 -9.98 -21.58 -17.24
C LYS A 202 -11.31 -21.66 -16.49
N THR A 203 -11.30 -22.12 -15.23
CA THR A 203 -12.50 -22.30 -14.41
C THR A 203 -13.18 -20.98 -14.04
N GLN A 204 -12.44 -19.87 -14.13
CA GLN A 204 -12.89 -18.52 -13.81
C GLN A 204 -13.11 -17.68 -15.08
N ASN A 205 -12.95 -18.28 -16.27
CA ASN A 205 -13.06 -17.57 -17.53
C ASN A 205 -14.48 -17.68 -18.11
N ALA A 206 -14.95 -16.62 -18.77
CA ALA A 206 -16.27 -16.60 -19.43
C ALA A 206 -16.37 -17.59 -20.61
N SER A 207 -15.24 -17.98 -21.21
CA SER A 207 -15.20 -19.05 -22.21
C SER A 207 -13.98 -19.97 -21.97
N PRO A 208 -14.14 -21.00 -21.13
CA PRO A 208 -13.07 -21.93 -20.78
C PRO A 208 -12.45 -22.65 -21.99
N GLU A 209 -13.26 -23.02 -22.98
CA GLU A 209 -12.83 -23.74 -24.18
C GLU A 209 -11.95 -22.87 -25.07
N GLN A 210 -12.34 -21.62 -25.31
CA GLN A 210 -11.54 -20.68 -26.09
C GLN A 210 -10.23 -20.34 -25.38
N TYR A 211 -10.26 -20.21 -24.05
CA TYR A 211 -9.08 -19.99 -23.23
C TYR A 211 -8.07 -21.13 -23.39
N MET A 212 -8.53 -22.38 -23.28
CA MET A 212 -7.70 -23.57 -23.47
C MET A 212 -7.19 -23.72 -24.90
N ALA A 213 -8.03 -23.49 -25.91
CA ALA A 213 -7.64 -23.56 -27.32
C ALA A 213 -6.49 -22.60 -27.63
N ARG A 214 -6.56 -21.35 -27.11
CA ARG A 214 -5.48 -20.36 -27.26
C ARG A 214 -4.19 -20.80 -26.58
N TYR A 215 -4.28 -21.47 -25.41
CA TYR A 215 -3.09 -22.03 -24.77
C TYR A 215 -2.46 -23.14 -25.64
N LEU A 216 -3.26 -24.08 -26.15
CA LEU A 216 -2.76 -25.19 -26.97
C LEU A 216 -2.05 -24.71 -28.23
N ASP A 217 -2.62 -23.70 -28.89
CA ASP A 217 -2.01 -23.03 -30.05
C ASP A 217 -0.64 -22.42 -29.68
N ARG A 218 -0.59 -21.60 -28.63
CA ARG A 218 0.66 -20.98 -28.14
C ARG A 218 1.69 -22.00 -27.66
N ALA A 219 1.26 -23.12 -27.10
CA ALA A 219 2.14 -24.17 -26.59
C ALA A 219 2.85 -24.95 -27.72
N ALA A 220 2.23 -24.98 -28.91
CA ALA A 220 2.79 -25.57 -30.13
C ALA A 220 3.69 -24.61 -30.93
N ASP A 221 3.63 -23.31 -30.64
CA ASP A 221 4.45 -22.28 -31.29
C ASP A 221 5.95 -22.42 -30.94
N ALA A 222 6.83 -22.05 -31.87
CA ALA A 222 8.28 -22.03 -31.63
C ALA A 222 8.68 -21.09 -30.47
N ASN A 223 7.92 -20.01 -30.27
CA ASN A 223 8.07 -19.02 -29.20
C ASN A 223 7.22 -19.35 -27.96
N TRP A 224 6.82 -20.60 -27.75
CA TRP A 224 6.01 -21.03 -26.59
C TRP A 224 6.55 -20.48 -25.26
N LEU A 225 7.87 -20.43 -25.08
CA LEU A 225 8.50 -19.97 -23.84
C LEU A 225 8.20 -18.49 -23.56
N THR A 226 8.12 -17.67 -24.60
CA THR A 226 7.75 -16.26 -24.48
C THR A 226 6.31 -16.12 -23.99
N TYR A 227 5.38 -16.91 -24.53
CA TYR A 227 4.00 -16.96 -24.06
C TYR A 227 3.91 -17.48 -22.62
N ALA A 228 4.65 -18.54 -22.29
CA ALA A 228 4.72 -19.09 -20.95
C ALA A 228 5.23 -18.06 -19.93
N LYS A 229 6.30 -17.31 -20.26
CA LYS A 229 6.82 -16.23 -19.41
C LYS A 229 5.77 -15.14 -19.18
N ILE A 230 5.06 -14.70 -20.22
CA ILE A 230 4.00 -13.71 -20.07
C ILE A 230 2.91 -14.23 -19.13
N ASP A 231 2.40 -15.43 -19.38
CA ASP A 231 1.29 -15.97 -18.59
C ASP A 231 1.72 -16.22 -17.13
N LEU A 232 2.88 -16.84 -16.93
CA LEU A 232 3.37 -17.20 -15.61
C LEU A 232 3.90 -16.01 -14.80
N LEU A 233 4.59 -15.04 -15.42
CA LEU A 233 5.16 -13.90 -14.69
C LEU A 233 4.12 -12.81 -14.49
N THR A 234 3.37 -12.43 -15.53
CA THR A 234 2.41 -11.31 -15.47
C THR A 234 1.12 -11.73 -14.76
N TYR A 235 0.52 -12.86 -15.14
CA TYR A 235 -0.79 -13.26 -14.62
C TYR A 235 -0.71 -14.28 -13.48
N GLY A 236 0.37 -15.06 -13.40
CA GLY A 236 0.62 -16.00 -12.31
C GLY A 236 1.29 -15.35 -11.12
N TRP A 237 2.63 -15.29 -11.16
CA TRP A 237 3.47 -14.89 -10.05
C TRP A 237 3.21 -13.46 -9.61
N PHE A 238 3.16 -12.50 -10.54
CA PHE A 238 2.92 -11.10 -10.19
C PHE A 238 1.57 -10.93 -9.50
N ASN A 239 0.48 -11.50 -10.03
CA ASN A 239 -0.83 -11.42 -9.37
C ASN A 239 -0.82 -12.08 -7.98
N CYS A 240 -0.17 -13.24 -7.84
CA CYS A 240 -0.02 -13.91 -6.54
C CYS A 240 0.73 -13.04 -5.52
N ALA A 241 1.82 -12.41 -5.94
CA ALA A 241 2.63 -11.54 -5.09
C ALA A 241 1.88 -10.23 -4.77
N ASN A 242 1.27 -9.62 -5.78
CA ASN A 242 0.55 -8.34 -5.69
C ASN A 242 -0.70 -8.42 -4.81
N GLN A 243 -1.39 -9.55 -4.78
CA GLN A 243 -2.53 -9.77 -3.86
C GLN A 243 -2.11 -9.76 -2.38
N LYS A 244 -0.82 -9.93 -2.08
CA LYS A 244 -0.29 -9.93 -0.72
C LYS A 244 0.26 -8.56 -0.30
N THR A 245 0.30 -7.60 -1.21
CA THR A 245 0.63 -6.21 -0.90
C THR A 245 -0.38 -5.65 0.09
N ALA A 246 0.11 -5.05 1.18
CA ALA A 246 -0.74 -4.45 2.18
C ALA A 246 -1.26 -3.10 1.67
N ARG A 247 -2.53 -3.07 1.25
CA ARG A 247 -3.19 -1.84 0.77
C ARG A 247 -3.99 -1.20 1.89
N PRO A 248 -3.72 0.06 2.25
CA PRO A 248 -4.61 0.80 3.12
C PRO A 248 -5.90 1.13 2.36
N GLU A 249 -6.94 0.34 2.57
CA GLU A 249 -8.25 0.63 2.01
C GLU A 249 -8.89 1.83 2.72
N PRO A 250 -9.26 2.90 2.00
CA PRO A 250 -10.03 4.00 2.56
C PRO A 250 -11.35 3.49 3.10
N THR A 251 -11.52 3.51 4.42
CA THR A 251 -12.79 3.11 5.03
C THR A 251 -13.76 4.29 5.07
N GLU A 252 -15.06 4.01 5.13
CA GLU A 252 -16.10 5.01 5.45
C GLU A 252 -15.76 5.82 6.72
N THR A 253 -15.05 5.23 7.66
CA THR A 253 -14.58 5.92 8.87
C THR A 253 -13.50 6.95 8.56
N LEU A 254 -12.60 6.70 7.60
CA LEU A 254 -11.62 7.68 7.16
C LEU A 254 -12.29 8.83 6.40
N TYR A 255 -13.23 8.55 5.51
CA TYR A 255 -14.01 9.60 4.81
C TYR A 255 -14.75 10.50 5.81
N ARG A 256 -15.46 9.93 6.79
CA ARG A 256 -16.10 10.72 7.86
C ARG A 256 -15.11 11.54 8.68
N GLN A 257 -13.91 11.03 8.94
CA GLN A 257 -12.87 11.80 9.64
C GLN A 257 -12.34 12.96 8.80
N PHE A 258 -12.35 12.83 7.47
CA PHE A 258 -12.02 13.92 6.55
C PHE A 258 -13.10 14.99 6.58
N ASP A 259 -14.38 14.63 6.53
CA ASP A 259 -15.49 15.57 6.63
C ASP A 259 -15.46 16.38 7.94
N GLN A 260 -15.04 15.75 9.04
CA GLN A 260 -14.86 16.39 10.35
C GLN A 260 -13.74 17.46 10.39
N LEU A 261 -12.96 17.62 9.31
CA LEU A 261 -12.04 18.75 9.16
C LEU A 261 -12.77 20.05 8.82
N PHE A 262 -14.02 19.94 8.36
CA PHE A 262 -14.86 21.04 7.92
C PHE A 262 -15.99 21.31 8.93
N VAL A 263 -16.45 22.55 8.97
CA VAL A 263 -17.64 22.97 9.71
C VAL A 263 -18.91 22.51 8.98
N GLN A 264 -18.86 22.54 7.65
CA GLN A 264 -19.95 22.12 6.77
C GLN A 264 -19.34 21.52 5.50
N VAL A 265 -19.95 20.46 4.99
CA VAL A 265 -19.64 19.88 3.68
C VAL A 265 -20.92 19.88 2.85
N GLU A 266 -20.83 20.40 1.64
CA GLU A 266 -21.86 20.32 0.61
C GLU A 266 -21.36 19.40 -0.50
N SER A 267 -22.27 18.67 -1.14
CA SER A 267 -21.94 17.81 -2.28
C SER A 267 -22.92 18.04 -3.42
N ALA A 268 -22.40 18.03 -4.64
CA ALA A 268 -23.16 17.98 -5.88
C ALA A 268 -22.68 16.73 -6.62
N CYS A 269 -23.54 15.73 -6.73
CA CYS A 269 -23.24 14.47 -7.38
C CYS A 269 -24.06 14.37 -8.66
N ASP A 270 -23.45 13.79 -9.70
CA ASP A 270 -24.18 13.43 -10.90
C ASP A 270 -25.07 12.22 -10.58
N ASP A 271 -26.35 12.31 -10.95
CA ASP A 271 -27.24 11.16 -10.86
C ASP A 271 -26.77 10.11 -11.89
N VAL A 272 -26.42 8.92 -11.41
CA VAL A 272 -26.14 7.77 -12.27
C VAL A 272 -27.47 7.20 -12.76
N ASP A 273 -27.86 7.56 -13.98
CA ASP A 273 -28.98 6.98 -14.74
C ASP A 273 -28.82 5.45 -14.95
#